data_AF-A0AAV8DT50-F1
#
_entry.id   AF-A0AAV8DT50-F1
#
_cell.length_a   1.000
_cell.length_b   1.000
_cell.length_c   1.000
_cell.angle_alpha   90.00
_cell.angle_beta   90.00
_cell.angle_gamma   90.00
#
_symmetry.space_group_name_H-M   'P 1'
#
loop_
_entity.id
_entity.type
_entity.pdbx_description
1 polymer ?
#
loop_
_entity_poly.entity_id
_entity_poly.type
_entity_poly.pdbx_seq_one_letter_code
_entity_poly.pdbx_strand_id
1 'polypeptide(L)'
;MMRSLVKRIWHCKGLLPKVRIFLWKVVRAILPVDQIFVKRMRKQQQGCPICGYHSEDVVHALFKCQQARCIWLSSSMGIRTDSLPENIVQLMGELTTAADDHVFTKLANILWCYWKDRCTQVYEGKTVKWHQVLAQASGLEKLMSLAQLTMSTPTIQGDEDITNSEYVCYVDGSWVNQFDQGAGMSYVLLSKTNRLIQYRMTAIQAFSPLHAEVLAVKAAVNAIKLGNFMPCIIFTDCRILQAVITGLETVDSVEWQVYRDMLDVLSLISGCQNVSCKFIQREGNLLADGLAKHAREKGVNMLGYTYPIM
;
A
#
# COMPACT_ATOMS: atom_id res chain seq x y z
N MET A 1 3.95 28.65 -12.55
CA MET A 1 4.52 27.48 -11.85
C MET A 1 3.50 26.74 -10.98
N MET A 2 2.87 27.36 -9.97
CA MET A 2 1.90 26.64 -9.12
C MET A 2 0.71 26.03 -9.88
N ARG A 3 0.09 26.79 -10.80
CA ARG A 3 -1.05 26.29 -11.60
C ARG A 3 -0.68 25.08 -12.48
N SER A 4 0.52 25.07 -13.07
CA SER A 4 0.99 23.96 -13.90
C SER A 4 1.26 22.70 -13.06
N LEU A 5 1.87 22.85 -11.88
CA LEU A 5 2.07 21.74 -10.95
C LEU A 5 0.73 21.13 -10.51
N VAL A 6 -0.24 21.96 -10.11
CA VAL A 6 -1.57 21.47 -9.73
C VAL A 6 -2.24 20.73 -10.88
N LYS A 7 -2.19 21.28 -12.11
CA LYS A 7 -2.72 20.59 -13.29
C LYS A 7 -2.06 19.22 -13.45
N ARG A 8 -0.73 19.13 -13.36
CA ARG A 8 0.01 17.87 -13.47
C ARG A 8 -0.38 16.84 -12.41
N ILE A 9 -0.50 17.26 -11.15
CA ILE A 9 -0.90 16.39 -10.03
C ILE A 9 -2.23 15.69 -10.33
N TRP A 10 -3.22 16.41 -10.86
CA TRP A 10 -4.54 15.86 -11.11
C TRP A 10 -4.65 15.01 -12.38
N HIS A 11 -3.81 15.28 -13.39
CA HIS A 11 -3.89 14.61 -14.70
C HIS A 11 -2.92 13.43 -14.84
N CYS A 12 -1.92 13.30 -13.96
CA CYS A 12 -1.01 12.16 -13.99
C CYS A 12 -1.77 10.87 -13.61
N LYS A 13 -1.91 9.95 -14.58
CA LYS A 13 -2.62 8.68 -14.41
C LYS A 13 -1.94 7.74 -13.42
N GLY A 14 -0.62 7.87 -13.25
CA GLY A 14 0.19 7.07 -12.33
C GLY A 14 0.02 7.40 -10.85
N LEU A 15 -0.85 8.35 -10.47
CA LEU A 15 -1.05 8.72 -9.07
C LEU A 15 -2.36 8.20 -8.49
N LEU A 16 -2.28 7.54 -7.34
CA LEU A 16 -3.45 7.22 -6.52
C LEU A 16 -4.14 8.51 -6.02
N PRO A 17 -5.48 8.53 -5.86
CA PRO A 17 -6.21 9.71 -5.41
C PRO A 17 -5.67 10.38 -4.13
N LYS A 18 -5.30 9.57 -3.12
CA LYS A 18 -4.71 10.07 -1.87
C LYS A 18 -3.37 10.78 -2.08
N VAL A 19 -2.56 10.30 -3.02
CA VAL A 19 -1.25 10.89 -3.35
C VAL A 19 -1.46 12.23 -4.04
N ARG A 20 -2.50 12.36 -4.89
CA ARG A 20 -2.87 13.64 -5.52
C ARG A 20 -3.26 14.69 -4.48
N ILE A 21 -4.13 14.33 -3.54
CA ILE A 21 -4.56 15.22 -2.45
C ILE A 21 -3.35 15.64 -1.61
N PHE A 22 -2.49 14.69 -1.26
CA PHE A 22 -1.26 14.96 -0.52
C PHE A 22 -0.34 15.93 -1.26
N LEU A 23 -0.02 15.68 -2.53
CA LEU A 23 0.83 16.57 -3.33
C LEU A 23 0.22 17.96 -3.50
N TRP A 24 -1.10 18.06 -3.64
CA TRP A 24 -1.79 19.34 -3.63
C TRP A 24 -1.58 20.09 -2.31
N LYS A 25 -1.62 19.39 -1.15
CA LYS A 25 -1.29 19.99 0.16
C LYS A 25 0.19 20.41 0.25
N VAL A 26 1.11 19.63 -0.34
CA VAL A 26 2.55 19.94 -0.42
C VAL A 26 2.77 21.25 -1.17
N VAL A 27 2.26 21.36 -2.41
CA VAL A 27 2.46 22.54 -3.26
C VAL A 27 1.79 23.79 -2.67
N ARG A 28 0.76 23.63 -1.85
CA ARG A 28 0.13 24.73 -1.10
C ARG A 28 0.81 25.07 0.24
N ALA A 29 1.84 24.32 0.63
CA ALA A 29 2.51 24.42 1.92
C ALA A 29 1.52 24.36 3.12
N ILE A 30 0.56 23.43 3.08
CA ILE A 30 -0.48 23.25 4.11
C ILE A 30 -0.41 21.91 4.86
N LEU A 31 0.72 21.20 4.81
CA LEU A 31 0.92 19.99 5.62
C LEU A 31 1.04 20.36 7.12
N PRO A 32 0.54 19.52 8.04
CA PRO A 32 0.62 19.77 9.48
C PRO A 32 2.05 19.60 10.01
N VAL A 33 2.90 20.58 9.72
CA VAL A 33 4.26 20.78 10.25
C VAL A 33 4.26 21.88 11.31
N ASP A 34 5.30 21.95 12.15
CA ASP A 34 5.43 22.88 13.27
C ASP A 34 5.14 24.34 12.86
N GLN A 35 5.68 24.79 11.71
CA GLN A 35 5.42 26.14 11.20
C GLN A 35 3.92 26.46 11.03
N ILE A 36 3.09 25.48 10.66
CA ILE A 36 1.63 25.69 10.55
C ILE A 36 0.98 25.79 11.93
N PHE A 37 1.43 24.97 12.89
CA PHE A 37 0.93 25.04 14.27
C PHE A 37 1.28 26.37 14.93
N VAL A 38 2.50 26.86 14.74
CA VAL A 38 2.93 28.19 15.19
C VAL A 38 2.06 29.28 14.53
N LYS A 39 1.94 29.25 13.19
CA LYS A 39 1.23 30.29 12.43
C LYS A 39 -0.27 30.33 12.69
N ARG A 40 -0.93 29.18 12.79
CA ARG A 40 -2.41 29.08 12.88
C ARG A 40 -2.92 28.89 14.30
N MET A 41 -2.18 28.19 15.15
CA MET A 41 -2.61 27.87 16.51
C MET A 41 -1.83 28.64 17.59
N ARG A 42 -0.90 29.53 17.20
CA ARG A 42 -0.07 30.33 18.12
C ARG A 42 0.68 29.46 19.15
N LYS A 43 1.02 28.23 18.78
CA LYS A 43 1.87 27.35 19.60
C LYS A 43 3.31 27.88 19.59
N GLN A 44 4.05 27.62 20.67
CA GLN A 44 5.49 27.86 20.69
C GLN A 44 6.18 26.94 19.68
N GLN A 45 7.20 27.45 19.00
CA GLN A 45 8.01 26.69 18.05
C GLN A 45 8.78 25.60 18.81
N GLN A 46 8.56 24.34 18.44
CA GLN A 46 9.21 23.19 19.07
C GLN A 46 10.33 22.59 18.21
N GLY A 47 10.47 23.08 16.97
CA GLY A 47 11.43 22.53 16.02
C GLY A 47 10.94 21.22 15.40
N CYS A 48 11.75 20.62 14.54
CA CYS A 48 11.39 19.39 13.83
C CYS A 48 11.32 18.21 14.81
N PRO A 49 10.18 17.50 14.91
CA PRO A 49 10.02 16.40 15.87
C PRO A 49 10.89 15.18 15.57
N ILE A 50 11.53 15.12 14.40
CA ILE A 50 12.43 14.02 14.03
C ILE A 50 13.89 14.38 14.29
N CYS A 51 14.35 15.57 13.89
CA CYS A 51 15.76 15.94 14.05
C CYS A 51 16.04 16.81 15.28
N GLY A 52 15.05 17.51 15.84
CA GLY A 52 15.19 18.38 17.02
C GLY A 52 15.91 19.71 16.80
N TYR A 53 16.68 19.88 15.71
CA TYR A 53 17.61 21.01 15.57
C TYR A 53 17.09 22.20 14.75
N HIS A 54 16.15 21.99 13.83
CA HIS A 54 15.73 23.02 12.85
C HIS A 54 14.26 23.39 12.99
N SER A 55 13.90 24.62 12.61
CA SER A 55 12.51 25.00 12.38
C SER A 55 11.90 24.12 11.29
N GLU A 56 10.70 23.59 11.52
CA GLU A 56 10.08 22.68 10.57
C GLU A 56 9.08 23.38 9.65
N ASP A 57 9.44 23.48 8.38
CA ASP A 57 8.52 23.74 7.28
C ASP A 57 8.35 22.50 6.38
N VAL A 58 7.58 22.63 5.30
CA VAL A 58 7.32 21.53 4.36
C VAL A 58 8.59 21.08 3.64
N VAL A 59 9.52 21.99 3.31
CA VAL A 59 10.77 21.64 2.63
C VAL A 59 11.71 20.90 3.57
N HIS A 60 11.84 21.37 4.82
CA HIS A 60 12.59 20.67 5.84
C HIS A 60 12.01 19.28 6.10
N ALA A 61 10.71 19.19 6.36
CA ALA A 61 10.07 17.93 6.68
C ALA A 61 10.25 16.87 5.57
N LEU A 62 10.13 17.27 4.30
CA LEU A 62 10.12 16.36 3.15
C LEU A 62 11.47 16.16 2.45
N PHE A 63 12.41 17.12 2.55
CA PHE A 63 13.66 17.08 1.79
C PHE A 63 14.91 17.29 2.64
N LYS A 64 14.90 18.20 3.63
CA LYS A 64 16.14 18.59 4.32
C LYS A 64 16.37 17.93 5.67
N CYS A 65 15.34 17.33 6.29
CA CYS A 65 15.48 16.55 7.51
C CYS A 65 16.45 15.38 7.28
N GLN A 66 17.24 15.01 8.28
CA GLN A 66 18.29 13.98 8.16
C GLN A 66 17.79 12.67 7.52
N GLN A 67 16.63 12.18 7.95
CA GLN A 67 16.01 10.98 7.37
C GLN A 67 15.59 11.19 5.90
N ALA A 68 15.01 12.35 5.57
CA ALA A 68 14.66 12.71 4.20
C ALA A 68 15.89 12.71 3.28
N ARG A 69 17.02 13.26 3.75
CA ARG A 69 18.27 13.29 2.99
C ARG A 69 18.74 11.88 2.62
N CYS A 70 18.69 10.94 3.57
CA CYS A 70 19.02 9.54 3.31
C CYS A 70 18.09 8.92 2.26
N ILE A 71 16.77 9.14 2.38
CA ILE A 71 15.79 8.61 1.43
C ILE A 71 16.07 9.12 0.01
N TRP A 72 16.27 10.42 -0.15
CA TRP A 72 16.49 11.02 -1.46
C TRP A 72 17.80 10.60 -2.10
N LEU A 73 18.88 10.59 -1.33
CA LEU A 73 20.20 10.17 -1.81
C LEU A 73 20.23 8.68 -2.18
N SER A 74 19.58 7.82 -1.40
CA SER A 74 19.54 6.36 -1.64
C SER A 74 18.44 5.93 -2.60
N SER A 75 17.51 6.80 -2.96
CA SER A 75 16.53 6.53 -4.01
C SER A 75 17.20 6.41 -5.37
N SER A 76 16.53 5.79 -6.35
CA SER A 76 17.02 5.79 -7.73
C SER A 76 17.08 7.18 -8.37
N MET A 77 16.57 8.23 -7.70
CA MET A 77 16.66 9.61 -8.17
C MET A 77 17.97 10.29 -7.72
N GLY A 78 18.66 9.76 -6.70
CA GLY A 78 19.97 10.26 -6.25
C GLY A 78 19.99 11.75 -5.86
N ILE A 79 18.87 12.29 -5.37
CA ILE A 79 18.72 13.73 -5.14
C ILE A 79 19.58 14.17 -3.95
N ARG A 80 20.52 15.08 -4.20
CA ARG A 80 21.26 15.80 -3.15
C ARG A 80 20.46 17.02 -2.71
N THR A 81 20.29 17.17 -1.40
CA THR A 81 19.30 18.10 -0.84
C THR A 81 19.89 19.43 -0.37
N ASP A 82 21.23 19.54 -0.35
CA ASP A 82 21.95 20.66 0.26
C ASP A 82 21.72 22.00 -0.46
N SER A 83 21.54 21.96 -1.78
CA SER A 83 21.33 23.15 -2.62
C SER A 83 19.87 23.28 -3.12
N LEU A 84 18.93 22.55 -2.54
CA LEU A 84 17.52 22.62 -2.97
C LEU A 84 16.87 23.94 -2.54
N PRO A 85 15.98 24.52 -3.37
CA PRO A 85 15.25 25.74 -3.03
C PRO A 85 14.47 25.62 -1.71
N GLU A 86 14.42 26.69 -0.92
CA GLU A 86 13.58 26.74 0.29
C GLU A 86 12.08 26.90 -0.03
N ASN A 87 11.75 27.33 -1.24
CA ASN A 87 10.36 27.46 -1.66
C ASN A 87 9.85 26.14 -2.27
N ILE A 88 8.83 25.53 -1.65
CA ILE A 88 8.30 24.23 -2.10
C ILE A 88 7.76 24.25 -3.54
N VAL A 89 7.20 25.36 -4.01
CA VAL A 89 6.67 25.47 -5.39
C VAL A 89 7.82 25.52 -6.38
N GLN A 90 8.89 26.25 -6.06
CA GLN A 90 10.09 26.29 -6.88
C GLN A 90 10.79 24.93 -6.89
N LEU A 91 11.02 24.31 -5.73
CA LEU A 91 11.62 22.99 -5.59
C LEU A 91 10.84 21.94 -6.37
N MET A 92 9.52 21.86 -6.19
CA MET A 92 8.69 20.93 -6.96
C MET A 92 8.68 21.26 -8.45
N GLY A 93 8.78 22.53 -8.82
CA GLY A 93 8.96 22.97 -10.20
C GLY A 93 10.25 22.39 -10.79
N GLU A 94 11.39 22.61 -10.14
CA GLU A 94 12.70 22.16 -10.61
C GLU A 94 12.77 20.63 -10.72
N LEU A 95 12.28 19.90 -9.72
CA LEU A 95 12.30 18.43 -9.74
C LEU A 95 11.37 17.80 -10.78
N THR A 96 10.38 18.55 -11.29
CA THR A 96 9.35 17.97 -12.17
C THR A 96 9.32 18.58 -13.56
N THR A 97 9.91 19.75 -13.82
CA THR A 97 9.76 20.44 -15.12
C THR A 97 10.19 19.60 -16.31
N ALA A 98 11.32 18.89 -16.20
CA ALA A 98 11.83 17.99 -17.24
C ALA A 98 11.47 16.52 -17.02
N ALA A 99 10.79 16.19 -15.91
CA ALA A 99 10.42 14.82 -15.59
C ALA A 99 9.29 14.33 -16.52
N ASP A 100 9.32 13.06 -16.92
CA ASP A 100 8.16 12.39 -17.50
C ASP A 100 7.17 11.96 -16.40
N ASP A 101 6.04 11.37 -16.79
CA ASP A 101 5.01 10.92 -15.86
C ASP A 101 5.48 9.77 -14.95
N HIS A 102 6.44 8.94 -15.41
CA HIS A 102 6.98 7.85 -14.62
C HIS A 102 7.86 8.38 -13.49
N VAL A 103 8.80 9.26 -13.80
CA VAL A 103 9.68 9.94 -12.84
C VAL A 103 8.85 10.77 -11.85
N PHE A 104 7.82 11.48 -12.33
CA PHE A 104 6.91 12.23 -11.46
C PHE A 104 6.13 11.32 -10.50
N THR A 105 5.64 10.18 -11.00
CA THR A 105 4.94 9.18 -10.18
C THR A 105 5.84 8.62 -9.09
N LYS A 106 7.08 8.28 -9.44
CA LYS A 106 8.10 7.80 -8.49
C LYS A 106 8.37 8.81 -7.38
N LEU A 107 8.65 10.07 -7.76
CA LEU A 107 8.87 11.16 -6.81
C LEU A 107 7.66 11.33 -5.87
N ALA A 108 6.46 11.28 -6.41
CA ALA A 108 5.22 11.41 -5.65
C ALA A 108 5.01 10.25 -4.66
N ASN A 109 5.28 9.01 -5.08
CA ASN A 109 5.16 7.83 -4.24
C ASN A 109 6.18 7.84 -3.09
N ILE A 110 7.43 8.24 -3.35
CA ILE A 110 8.45 8.41 -2.29
C ILE A 110 8.00 9.47 -1.28
N LEU A 111 7.57 10.65 -1.76
CA LEU A 111 7.08 11.72 -0.88
C LEU A 111 5.90 11.26 -0.01
N TRP A 112 4.94 10.55 -0.59
CA TRP A 112 3.77 10.06 0.12
C TRP A 112 4.13 9.01 1.17
N CYS A 113 4.91 7.98 0.81
CA CYS A 113 5.33 6.95 1.74
C CYS A 113 6.15 7.54 2.88
N TYR A 114 7.07 8.46 2.56
CA TYR A 114 7.86 9.14 3.57
C TYR A 114 6.98 9.95 4.53
N TRP A 115 6.06 10.75 4.01
CA TRP A 115 5.16 11.54 4.84
C TRP A 115 4.30 10.68 5.77
N LYS A 116 3.79 9.55 5.26
CA LYS A 116 3.01 8.60 6.06
C LYS A 116 3.84 8.03 7.21
N ASP A 117 5.01 7.48 6.91
CA ASP A 117 5.91 6.90 7.91
C ASP A 117 6.40 7.93 8.91
N ARG A 118 6.62 9.16 8.45
CA ARG A 118 6.94 10.31 9.30
C ARG A 118 5.80 10.62 10.28
N CYS A 119 4.55 10.68 9.82
CA CYS A 119 3.39 10.87 10.70
C CYS A 119 3.31 9.77 11.75
N THR A 120 3.52 8.50 11.36
CA THR A 120 3.55 7.39 12.32
C THR A 120 4.69 7.53 13.34
N GLN A 121 5.89 7.98 12.93
CA GLN A 121 6.98 8.28 13.87
C GLN A 121 6.60 9.36 14.88
N VAL A 122 6.02 10.46 14.42
CA VAL A 122 5.71 11.62 15.26
C VAL A 122 4.51 11.39 16.17
N TYR A 123 3.45 10.74 15.69
CA TYR A 123 2.19 10.63 16.42
C TYR A 123 2.00 9.28 17.13
N GLU A 124 2.69 8.22 16.70
CA GLU A 124 2.60 6.89 17.32
C GLU A 124 3.89 6.45 18.01
N GLY A 125 4.98 7.24 17.92
CA GLY A 125 6.26 6.94 18.56
C GLY A 125 6.99 5.73 17.97
N LYS A 126 6.57 5.23 16.81
CA LYS A 126 7.18 4.04 16.17
C LYS A 126 8.42 4.45 15.39
N THR A 127 9.53 3.73 15.53
CA THR A 127 10.71 3.97 14.70
C THR A 127 10.52 3.37 13.30
N VAL A 128 10.74 4.16 12.26
CA VAL A 128 10.70 3.69 10.87
C VAL A 128 12.05 3.92 10.21
N LYS A 129 12.56 2.90 9.51
CA LYS A 129 13.86 3.01 8.82
C LYS A 129 13.67 3.58 7.41
N TRP A 130 14.57 4.45 6.98
CA TRP A 130 14.47 5.12 5.68
C TRP A 130 14.34 4.17 4.47
N HIS A 131 14.99 3.00 4.51
CA HIS A 131 14.90 2.02 3.42
C HIS A 131 13.51 1.40 3.27
N GLN A 132 12.73 1.34 4.37
CA GLN A 132 11.36 0.84 4.33
C GLN A 132 10.47 1.76 3.49
N VAL A 133 10.71 3.08 3.52
CA VAL A 133 10.00 4.05 2.67
C VAL A 133 10.21 3.75 1.18
N LEU A 134 11.46 3.47 0.78
CA LEU A 134 11.79 3.14 -0.62
C LEU A 134 11.19 1.79 -1.05
N ALA A 135 11.18 0.82 -0.14
CA ALA A 135 10.55 -0.48 -0.35
C ALA A 135 9.02 -0.36 -0.51
N GLN A 136 8.36 0.49 0.28
CA GLN A 136 6.93 0.79 0.12
C GLN A 136 6.64 1.53 -1.19
N ALA A 137 7.45 2.53 -1.55
CA ALA A 137 7.27 3.30 -2.79
C ALA A 137 7.42 2.41 -4.04
N SER A 138 8.40 1.52 -4.06
CA SER A 138 8.53 0.52 -5.14
C SER A 138 7.38 -0.49 -5.15
N GLY A 139 6.82 -0.84 -3.99
CA GLY A 139 5.61 -1.65 -3.89
C GLY A 139 4.38 -0.98 -4.52
N LEU A 140 4.24 0.34 -4.35
CA LEU A 140 3.19 1.12 -5.03
C LEU A 140 3.37 1.11 -6.55
N GLU A 141 4.60 1.29 -7.04
CA GLU A 141 4.89 1.22 -8.47
C GLU A 141 4.49 -0.16 -9.05
N LYS A 142 4.83 -1.23 -8.33
CA LYS A 142 4.49 -2.61 -8.71
C LYS A 142 2.99 -2.88 -8.69
N LEU A 143 2.29 -2.41 -7.67
CA LEU A 143 0.82 -2.48 -7.59
C LEU A 143 0.18 -1.83 -8.82
N MET A 144 0.65 -0.64 -9.19
CA MET A 144 0.06 0.13 -10.28
C MET A 144 0.39 -0.45 -11.65
N SER A 145 1.60 -0.98 -11.86
CA SER A 145 1.97 -1.62 -13.13
C SER A 145 1.22 -2.93 -13.33
N LEU A 146 1.12 -3.77 -12.30
CA LEU A 146 0.39 -5.05 -12.37
C LEU A 146 -1.10 -4.82 -12.59
N ALA A 147 -1.71 -3.87 -11.88
CA ALA A 147 -3.13 -3.56 -12.05
C ALA A 147 -3.47 -3.11 -13.49
N GLN A 148 -2.59 -2.37 -14.15
CA GLN A 148 -2.80 -1.99 -15.56
C GLN A 148 -2.81 -3.20 -16.51
N LEU A 149 -2.00 -4.22 -16.21
CA LEU A 149 -1.98 -5.47 -16.99
C LEU A 149 -3.27 -6.28 -16.77
N THR A 150 -3.75 -6.37 -15.53
CA THR A 150 -4.97 -7.14 -15.17
C THR A 150 -6.26 -6.49 -15.69
N MET A 151 -6.30 -5.16 -15.83
CA MET A 151 -7.45 -4.43 -16.41
C MET A 151 -7.62 -4.65 -17.91
N SER A 152 -6.64 -5.26 -18.58
CA SER A 152 -6.67 -5.53 -20.01
C SER A 152 -7.24 -6.92 -20.35
N THR A 153 -7.52 -7.75 -19.34
CA THR A 153 -8.08 -9.10 -19.54
C THR A 153 -9.60 -9.02 -19.57
N PRO A 154 -10.29 -9.75 -20.47
CA PRO A 154 -11.75 -9.69 -20.56
C PRO A 154 -12.38 -10.12 -19.25
N THR A 155 -13.31 -9.30 -18.76
CA THR A 155 -14.22 -9.62 -17.66
C THR A 155 -14.75 -11.05 -17.83
N ILE A 156 -14.61 -11.87 -16.79
CA ILE A 156 -15.17 -13.23 -16.73
C ILE A 156 -16.69 -13.10 -16.94
N GLN A 157 -17.15 -13.24 -18.18
CA GLN A 157 -18.56 -13.29 -18.54
C GLN A 157 -19.01 -14.74 -18.39
N GLY A 158 -19.97 -14.99 -17.50
CA GLY A 158 -20.67 -16.27 -17.40
C GLY A 158 -20.75 -16.92 -16.02
N ASP A 159 -20.24 -16.29 -14.95
CA ASP A 159 -20.34 -16.82 -13.59
C ASP A 159 -21.35 -15.98 -12.77
N GLU A 160 -22.52 -16.57 -12.48
CA GLU A 160 -23.65 -15.90 -11.80
C GLU A 160 -23.27 -15.35 -10.41
N ASP A 161 -22.30 -15.96 -9.72
CA ASP A 161 -21.84 -15.44 -8.43
C ASP A 161 -21.10 -14.11 -8.57
N ILE A 162 -20.31 -13.95 -9.64
CA ILE A 162 -19.55 -12.71 -9.89
C ILE A 162 -20.52 -11.55 -10.14
N THR A 163 -21.62 -11.81 -10.84
CA THR A 163 -22.66 -10.81 -11.11
C THR A 163 -23.38 -10.30 -9.87
N ASN A 164 -23.43 -11.10 -8.79
CA ASN A 164 -24.06 -10.71 -7.52
C ASN A 164 -23.10 -10.08 -6.50
N SER A 165 -21.80 -10.00 -6.81
CA SER A 165 -20.79 -9.41 -5.93
C SER A 165 -20.60 -7.91 -6.18
N GLU A 166 -20.48 -7.12 -5.11
CA GLU A 166 -20.10 -5.70 -5.20
C GLU A 166 -18.58 -5.51 -5.06
N TYR A 167 -17.91 -6.51 -4.46
CA TYR A 167 -16.49 -6.50 -4.18
C TYR A 167 -15.81 -7.80 -4.59
N VAL A 168 -14.54 -7.67 -4.99
CA VAL A 168 -13.67 -8.79 -5.33
C VAL A 168 -12.35 -8.61 -4.59
N CYS A 169 -11.87 -9.67 -3.96
CA CYS A 169 -10.63 -9.65 -3.19
C CYS A 169 -9.67 -10.75 -3.68
N TYR A 170 -8.53 -10.35 -4.23
CA TYR A 170 -7.45 -11.28 -4.59
C TYR A 170 -6.51 -11.45 -3.40
N VAL A 171 -6.14 -12.67 -3.06
CA VAL A 171 -5.24 -12.98 -1.94
C VAL A 171 -4.11 -13.88 -2.40
N ASP A 172 -2.93 -13.73 -1.80
CA ASP A 172 -1.78 -14.59 -2.09
C ASP A 172 -0.77 -14.60 -0.93
N GLY A 173 -0.16 -15.76 -0.73
CA GLY A 173 0.93 -16.02 0.21
C GLY A 173 2.22 -16.40 -0.50
N SER A 174 3.31 -15.71 -0.18
CA SER A 174 4.63 -15.99 -0.73
C SER A 174 5.57 -16.50 0.35
N TRP A 175 6.18 -17.66 0.16
CA TRP A 175 7.08 -18.28 1.14
C TRP A 175 8.31 -18.87 0.47
N VAL A 176 9.48 -18.78 1.12
CA VAL A 176 10.71 -19.48 0.73
C VAL A 176 11.30 -20.17 1.94
N ASN A 177 11.74 -21.42 1.77
CA ASN A 177 12.45 -22.17 2.81
C ASN A 177 13.91 -21.72 2.96
N GLN A 178 14.14 -20.46 3.33
CA GLN A 178 15.47 -19.90 3.56
C GLN A 178 15.43 -18.95 4.77
N PHE A 179 16.39 -19.14 5.69
CA PHE A 179 16.46 -18.45 7.00
C PHE A 179 16.29 -16.92 6.92
N ASP A 180 16.72 -16.27 5.82
CA ASP A 180 16.70 -14.81 5.67
C ASP A 180 15.61 -14.26 4.72
N GLN A 181 14.89 -15.11 3.99
CA GLN A 181 13.91 -14.64 3.00
C GLN A 181 12.47 -14.61 3.52
N GLY A 182 12.16 -15.35 4.59
CA GLY A 182 10.88 -15.26 5.29
C GLY A 182 9.65 -15.48 4.40
N ALA A 183 8.52 -14.88 4.78
CA ALA A 183 7.27 -14.95 4.05
C ALA A 183 6.67 -13.57 3.81
N GLY A 184 5.76 -13.49 2.85
CA GLY A 184 4.98 -12.29 2.55
C GLY A 184 3.55 -12.69 2.28
N MET A 185 2.63 -11.83 2.65
CA MET A 185 1.22 -11.98 2.30
C MET A 185 0.73 -10.72 1.61
N SER A 186 -0.29 -10.88 0.77
CA SER A 186 -1.00 -9.74 0.24
C SER A 186 -2.49 -10.00 0.06
N TYR A 187 -3.23 -8.91 0.01
CA TYR A 187 -4.56 -8.92 -0.58
C TYR A 187 -4.78 -7.64 -1.37
N VAL A 188 -5.63 -7.72 -2.39
CA VAL A 188 -6.09 -6.57 -3.18
C VAL A 188 -7.60 -6.64 -3.31
N LEU A 189 -8.26 -5.67 -2.69
CA LEU A 189 -9.70 -5.49 -2.70
C LEU A 189 -10.09 -4.45 -3.75
N LEU A 190 -10.96 -4.87 -4.66
CA LEU A 190 -11.50 -4.09 -5.77
C LEU A 190 -13.02 -3.97 -5.66
N SER A 191 -13.59 -2.91 -6.23
CA SER A 191 -15.03 -2.83 -6.51
C SER A 191 -15.40 -3.71 -7.71
N LYS A 192 -16.69 -3.95 -7.95
CA LYS A 192 -17.19 -4.59 -9.18
C LYS A 192 -16.79 -3.88 -10.47
N THR A 193 -16.45 -2.60 -10.38
CA THR A 193 -15.95 -1.78 -11.50
C THR A 193 -14.42 -1.80 -11.59
N ASN A 194 -13.78 -2.77 -10.94
CA ASN A 194 -12.35 -2.96 -10.85
C ASN A 194 -11.57 -1.76 -10.31
N ARG A 195 -12.21 -0.91 -9.52
CA ARG A 195 -11.51 0.19 -8.85
C ARG A 195 -10.86 -0.38 -7.61
N LEU A 196 -9.56 -0.13 -7.45
CA LEU A 196 -8.86 -0.41 -6.20
C LEU A 196 -9.59 0.29 -5.05
N ILE A 197 -9.86 -0.45 -3.97
CA ILE A 197 -10.45 0.06 -2.72
C ILE A 197 -9.41 0.00 -1.61
N GLN A 198 -8.78 -1.16 -1.47
CA GLN A 198 -7.80 -1.42 -0.43
C GLN A 198 -6.81 -2.46 -0.90
N TYR A 199 -5.58 -2.38 -0.41
CA TYR A 199 -4.58 -3.41 -0.61
C TYR A 199 -3.69 -3.50 0.62
N ARG A 200 -3.14 -4.70 0.83
CA ARG A 200 -2.12 -4.95 1.83
C ARG A 200 -0.99 -5.74 1.20
N MET A 201 0.23 -5.41 1.57
CA MET A 201 1.40 -6.23 1.32
C MET A 201 2.23 -6.19 2.60
N THR A 202 2.53 -7.34 3.19
CA THR A 202 3.12 -7.42 4.53
C THR A 202 4.11 -8.57 4.61
N ALA A 203 5.32 -8.29 5.04
CA ALA A 203 6.31 -9.30 5.39
C ALA A 203 5.86 -9.98 6.69
N ILE A 204 5.79 -11.29 6.67
CA ILE A 204 5.25 -12.12 7.75
C ILE A 204 6.19 -13.27 8.06
N GLN A 205 5.96 -13.90 9.21
CA GLN A 205 6.54 -15.19 9.55
C GLN A 205 5.49 -16.25 9.22
N ALA A 206 5.89 -17.25 8.43
CA ALA A 206 5.05 -18.39 8.10
C ALA A 206 5.91 -19.66 8.03
N PHE A 207 5.28 -20.81 8.29
CA PHE A 207 5.98 -22.10 8.44
C PHE A 207 5.97 -22.92 7.16
N SER A 208 4.99 -22.69 6.29
CA SER A 208 4.83 -23.36 5.01
C SER A 208 4.18 -22.41 4.00
N PRO A 209 4.21 -22.74 2.69
CA PRO A 209 3.47 -21.98 1.68
C PRO A 209 1.99 -21.85 2.03
N LEU A 210 1.35 -22.94 2.47
CA LEU A 210 -0.06 -22.94 2.87
C LEU A 210 -0.31 -22.00 4.06
N HIS A 211 0.60 -21.94 5.03
CA HIS A 211 0.46 -21.01 6.15
C HIS A 211 0.45 -19.54 5.67
N ALA A 212 1.31 -19.18 4.71
CA ALA A 212 1.33 -17.83 4.15
C ALA A 212 0.01 -17.47 3.43
N GLU A 213 -0.57 -18.44 2.70
CA GLU A 213 -1.87 -18.28 2.04
C GLU A 213 -3.01 -18.07 3.05
N VAL A 214 -3.03 -18.88 4.12
CA VAL A 214 -4.03 -18.77 5.19
C VAL A 214 -3.94 -17.41 5.88
N LEU A 215 -2.74 -16.91 6.17
CA LEU A 215 -2.54 -15.58 6.75
C LEU A 215 -3.00 -14.46 5.80
N ALA A 216 -2.78 -14.61 4.49
CA ALA A 216 -3.28 -13.68 3.48
C ALA A 216 -4.81 -13.60 3.49
N VAL A 217 -5.51 -14.74 3.48
CA VAL A 217 -6.97 -14.79 3.59
C VAL A 217 -7.45 -14.23 4.91
N LYS A 218 -6.81 -14.60 6.04
CA LYS A 218 -7.16 -14.08 7.37
C LYS A 218 -7.10 -12.56 7.40
N ALA A 219 -6.05 -11.97 6.81
CA ALA A 219 -5.91 -10.52 6.71
C ALA A 219 -7.00 -9.88 5.82
N ALA A 220 -7.34 -10.53 4.70
CA ALA A 220 -8.37 -10.08 3.77
C ALA A 220 -9.77 -10.10 4.40
N VAL A 221 -10.16 -11.21 5.05
CA VAL A 221 -11.49 -11.36 5.67
C VAL A 221 -11.67 -10.35 6.82
N ASN A 222 -10.63 -10.12 7.62
CA ASN A 222 -10.67 -9.06 8.64
C ASN A 222 -10.90 -7.68 8.03
N ALA A 223 -10.23 -7.37 6.91
CA ALA A 223 -10.40 -6.10 6.23
C ALA A 223 -11.81 -5.96 5.62
N ILE A 224 -12.33 -7.03 5.01
CA ILE A 224 -13.70 -7.12 4.48
C ILE A 224 -14.72 -6.84 5.57
N LYS A 225 -14.59 -7.51 6.72
CA LYS A 225 -15.49 -7.38 7.87
C LYS A 225 -15.45 -5.97 8.46
N LEU A 226 -14.26 -5.44 8.75
CA LEU A 226 -14.09 -4.11 9.35
C LEU A 226 -14.56 -2.98 8.43
N GLY A 227 -14.39 -3.15 7.12
CA GLY A 227 -14.82 -2.16 6.12
C GLY A 227 -16.26 -2.32 5.63
N ASN A 228 -16.98 -3.35 6.10
CA ASN A 228 -18.30 -3.73 5.61
C ASN A 228 -18.35 -3.92 4.08
N PHE A 229 -17.29 -4.51 3.50
CA PHE A 229 -17.15 -4.72 2.07
C PHE A 229 -17.84 -6.01 1.62
N MET A 230 -19.17 -6.07 1.74
CA MET A 230 -19.99 -7.23 1.36
C MET A 230 -21.14 -6.79 0.44
N PRO A 231 -21.62 -7.65 -0.50
CA PRO A 231 -21.15 -9.00 -0.81
C PRO A 231 -19.78 -9.03 -1.49
N CYS A 232 -18.93 -10.02 -1.16
CA CYS A 232 -17.55 -10.12 -1.65
C CYS A 232 -17.15 -11.54 -2.07
N ILE A 233 -16.43 -11.66 -3.18
CA ILE A 233 -15.77 -12.91 -3.59
C ILE A 233 -14.28 -12.82 -3.31
N ILE A 234 -13.75 -13.82 -2.61
CA ILE A 234 -12.32 -13.99 -2.39
C ILE A 234 -11.78 -14.94 -3.47
N PHE A 235 -10.76 -14.50 -4.20
CA PHE A 235 -10.05 -15.31 -5.18
C PHE A 235 -8.68 -15.71 -4.65
N THR A 236 -8.39 -17.01 -4.72
CA THR A 236 -7.10 -17.62 -4.36
C THR A 236 -6.72 -18.64 -5.43
N ASP A 237 -5.42 -18.80 -5.68
CA ASP A 237 -4.86 -19.89 -6.48
C ASP A 237 -4.40 -21.09 -5.63
N CYS A 238 -4.71 -21.09 -4.32
CA CYS A 238 -4.48 -22.22 -3.43
C CYS A 238 -5.73 -23.12 -3.37
N ARG A 239 -5.68 -24.26 -4.09
CA ARG A 239 -6.82 -25.19 -4.19
C ARG A 239 -7.25 -25.81 -2.86
N ILE A 240 -6.30 -26.18 -2.00
CA ILE A 240 -6.60 -26.76 -0.67
C ILE A 240 -7.32 -25.72 0.19
N LEU A 241 -6.82 -24.48 0.22
CA LEU A 241 -7.44 -23.39 0.97
C LEU A 241 -8.87 -23.12 0.51
N GLN A 242 -9.09 -23.03 -0.80
CA GLN A 242 -10.43 -22.85 -1.36
C GLN A 242 -11.36 -24.02 -0.98
N ALA A 243 -10.89 -25.27 -1.13
CA ALA A 243 -11.70 -26.45 -0.85
C ALA A 243 -12.15 -26.51 0.61
N VAL A 244 -11.25 -26.20 1.56
CA VAL A 244 -11.59 -26.15 2.99
C VAL A 244 -12.55 -25.00 3.29
N ILE A 245 -12.35 -23.80 2.72
CA ILE A 245 -13.25 -22.65 2.93
C ILE A 245 -14.66 -22.94 2.41
N THR A 246 -14.80 -23.63 1.28
CA THR A 246 -16.11 -23.94 0.68
C THR A 246 -16.72 -25.24 1.21
N GLY A 247 -16.08 -25.92 2.16
CA GLY A 247 -16.58 -27.18 2.74
C GLY A 247 -16.50 -28.39 1.80
N LEU A 248 -15.68 -28.32 0.74
CA LEU A 248 -15.36 -29.47 -0.12
C LEU A 248 -14.35 -30.41 0.54
N GLU A 249 -13.53 -29.88 1.45
CA GLU A 249 -12.56 -30.61 2.27
C GLU A 249 -12.73 -30.22 3.73
N THR A 250 -12.33 -31.10 4.66
CA THR A 250 -12.31 -30.75 6.09
C THR A 250 -11.00 -30.07 6.46
N VAL A 251 -10.99 -29.37 7.60
CA VAL A 251 -9.79 -28.72 8.11
C VAL A 251 -8.65 -29.72 8.42
N ASP A 252 -8.97 -31.01 8.58
CA ASP A 252 -7.97 -32.06 8.83
C ASP A 252 -7.07 -32.33 7.61
N SER A 253 -7.45 -31.81 6.43
CA SER A 253 -6.61 -31.85 5.22
C SER A 253 -5.40 -30.91 5.28
N VAL A 254 -5.35 -29.99 6.26
CA VAL A 254 -4.24 -29.04 6.42
C VAL A 254 -3.20 -29.52 7.43
N GLU A 255 -1.97 -29.06 7.27
CA GLU A 255 -0.89 -29.35 8.23
C GLU A 255 -1.24 -28.82 9.63
N TRP A 256 -0.89 -29.56 10.69
CA TRP A 256 -1.23 -29.20 12.08
C TRP A 256 -0.74 -27.79 12.48
N GLN A 257 0.36 -27.33 11.89
CA GLN A 257 0.94 -26.00 12.13
C GLN A 257 0.03 -24.86 11.64
N VAL A 258 -0.83 -25.15 10.66
CA VAL A 258 -1.75 -24.20 10.02
C VAL A 258 -3.17 -24.31 10.59
N TYR A 259 -3.47 -25.43 11.25
CA TYR A 259 -4.80 -25.79 11.74
C TYR A 259 -5.52 -24.68 12.52
N ARG A 260 -4.84 -24.05 13.48
CA ARG A 260 -5.44 -22.97 14.30
C ARG A 260 -5.81 -21.76 13.45
N ASP A 261 -4.89 -21.27 12.62
CA ASP A 261 -5.14 -20.12 11.77
C ASP A 261 -6.22 -20.41 10.72
N MET A 262 -6.32 -21.67 10.26
CA MET A 262 -7.39 -22.10 9.37
C MET A 262 -8.76 -22.08 10.07
N LEU A 263 -8.86 -22.55 11.32
CA LEU A 263 -10.09 -22.44 12.10
C LEU A 263 -10.51 -20.98 12.32
N ASP A 264 -9.55 -20.10 12.59
CA ASP A 264 -9.83 -18.66 12.71
C ASP A 264 -10.39 -18.10 11.40
N VAL A 265 -9.84 -18.49 10.24
CA VAL A 265 -10.35 -18.09 8.92
C VAL A 265 -11.79 -18.57 8.74
N LEU A 266 -12.09 -19.83 9.02
CA LEU A 266 -13.45 -20.37 8.90
C LEU A 266 -14.44 -19.62 9.81
N SER A 267 -14.06 -19.35 11.05
CA SER A 267 -14.87 -18.58 12.00
C SER A 267 -15.13 -17.14 11.53
N LEU A 268 -14.09 -16.50 10.98
CA LEU A 268 -14.20 -15.14 10.43
C LEU A 268 -15.14 -15.10 9.23
N ILE A 269 -15.02 -16.05 8.30
CA ILE A 269 -15.86 -16.15 7.11
C ILE A 269 -17.31 -16.45 7.49
N SER A 270 -17.56 -17.41 8.40
CA SER A 270 -18.92 -17.71 8.88
C SER A 270 -19.59 -16.52 9.57
N GLY A 271 -18.79 -15.61 10.13
CA GLY A 271 -19.26 -14.37 10.74
C GLY A 271 -19.52 -13.22 9.76
N CYS A 272 -19.32 -13.42 8.45
CA CYS A 272 -19.57 -12.44 7.40
C CYS A 272 -20.75 -12.90 6.53
N GLN A 273 -21.67 -11.98 6.21
CA GLN A 273 -22.77 -12.29 5.28
C GLN A 273 -22.28 -12.15 3.84
N ASN A 274 -22.64 -13.10 2.97
CA ASN A 274 -22.38 -13.05 1.53
C ASN A 274 -20.89 -12.88 1.17
N VAL A 275 -20.02 -13.63 1.87
CA VAL A 275 -18.61 -13.80 1.48
C VAL A 275 -18.42 -15.22 0.97
N SER A 276 -17.90 -15.36 -0.24
CA SER A 276 -17.58 -16.66 -0.84
C SER A 276 -16.11 -16.71 -1.27
N CYS A 277 -15.60 -17.91 -1.53
CA CYS A 277 -14.23 -18.14 -1.95
C CYS A 277 -14.21 -18.96 -3.25
N LYS A 278 -13.41 -18.53 -4.23
CA LYS A 278 -13.28 -19.18 -5.53
C LYS A 278 -11.82 -19.40 -5.89
N PHE A 279 -11.58 -20.53 -6.57
CA PHE A 279 -10.27 -20.86 -7.09
C PHE A 279 -10.05 -20.16 -8.43
N ILE A 280 -8.86 -19.61 -8.64
CA ILE A 280 -8.41 -19.08 -9.92
C ILE A 280 -7.05 -19.67 -10.29
N GLN A 281 -6.75 -19.70 -11.58
CA GLN A 281 -5.41 -20.05 -12.03
C GLN A 281 -4.41 -18.94 -11.66
N ARG A 282 -3.15 -19.31 -11.47
CA ARG A 282 -2.09 -18.40 -11.00
C ARG A 282 -1.89 -17.19 -11.92
N GLU A 283 -2.08 -17.37 -13.22
CA GLU A 283 -2.02 -16.32 -14.24
C GLU A 283 -3.10 -15.24 -14.01
N GLY A 284 -4.21 -15.60 -13.36
CA GLY A 284 -5.27 -14.68 -12.95
C GLY A 284 -5.00 -13.98 -11.62
N ASN A 285 -3.99 -14.41 -10.84
CA ASN A 285 -3.67 -13.88 -9.50
C ASN A 285 -2.34 -13.10 -9.44
N LEU A 286 -1.77 -12.73 -10.59
CA LEU A 286 -0.45 -12.08 -10.67
C LEU A 286 -0.32 -10.80 -9.84
N LEU A 287 -1.44 -10.11 -9.61
CA LEU A 287 -1.46 -8.90 -8.80
C LEU A 287 -1.15 -9.22 -7.33
N ALA A 288 -1.86 -10.16 -6.71
CA ALA A 288 -1.59 -10.53 -5.31
C ALA A 288 -0.24 -11.26 -5.19
N ASP A 289 0.07 -12.21 -6.08
CA ASP A 289 1.37 -12.93 -6.10
C ASP A 289 2.56 -11.96 -6.18
N GLY A 290 2.47 -10.98 -7.08
CA GLY A 290 3.52 -9.98 -7.25
C GLY A 290 3.75 -9.14 -5.98
N LEU A 291 2.69 -8.80 -5.25
CA LEU A 291 2.77 -8.00 -4.02
C LEU A 291 3.24 -8.82 -2.82
N ALA A 292 2.80 -10.06 -2.68
CA ALA A 292 3.24 -10.95 -1.61
C ALA A 292 4.75 -11.24 -1.74
N LYS A 293 5.23 -11.54 -2.96
CA LYS A 293 6.67 -11.68 -3.26
C LYS A 293 7.46 -10.42 -2.93
N HIS A 294 6.94 -9.25 -3.32
CA HIS A 294 7.60 -7.97 -3.04
C HIS A 294 7.70 -7.71 -1.53
N ALA A 295 6.62 -7.97 -0.79
CA ALA A 295 6.61 -7.80 0.65
C ALA A 295 7.65 -8.68 1.34
N ARG A 296 7.71 -9.96 0.95
CA ARG A 296 8.71 -10.93 1.42
C ARG A 296 10.14 -10.43 1.14
N GLU A 297 10.45 -10.13 -0.12
CA GLU A 297 11.81 -9.78 -0.58
C GLU A 297 12.33 -8.45 -0.02
N LYS A 298 11.42 -7.51 0.29
CA LYS A 298 11.78 -6.15 0.70
C LYS A 298 11.44 -5.83 2.15
N GLY A 299 10.87 -6.77 2.90
CA GLY A 299 10.48 -6.57 4.29
C GLY A 299 9.41 -5.46 4.46
N VAL A 300 8.47 -5.35 3.51
CA VAL A 300 7.49 -4.25 3.48
C VAL A 300 6.28 -4.57 4.33
N ASN A 301 5.84 -3.60 5.14
CA ASN A 301 4.58 -3.65 5.87
C ASN A 301 3.71 -2.46 5.48
N MET A 302 2.82 -2.66 4.52
CA MET A 302 2.02 -1.58 3.95
C MET A 302 0.54 -1.98 3.85
N LEU A 303 -0.31 -1.14 4.46
CA LEU A 303 -1.73 -1.07 4.20
C LEU A 303 -2.03 0.24 3.45
N GLY A 304 -2.80 0.15 2.38
CA GLY A 304 -3.26 1.31 1.65
C GLY A 304 -4.71 1.17 1.22
N TYR A 305 -5.39 2.30 1.18
CA TYR A 305 -6.77 2.45 0.73
C TYR A 305 -6.87 3.55 -0.31
N THR A 306 -7.98 3.56 -1.02
CA THR A 306 -8.37 4.53 -2.04
C THR A 306 -9.82 4.92 -1.75
N TYR A 307 -10.03 5.72 -0.71
CA TYR A 307 -11.34 6.33 -0.50
C TYR A 307 -11.65 7.27 -1.69
N PRO A 308 -12.92 7.35 -2.13
CA PRO A 308 -13.35 8.45 -2.95
C PRO A 308 -13.09 9.77 -2.21
N ILE A 309 -12.81 10.81 -2.98
CA ILE A 309 -13.05 12.19 -2.53
C ILE A 309 -14.55 12.24 -2.23
N MET A 310 -14.94 12.38 -0.96
CA MET A 310 -16.27 12.88 -0.61
C MET A 310 -16.42 14.30 -1.15
#